data_AF-D8QRW7-F1
#
_entry.id   AF-D8QRW7-F1
#
_cell.length_a   1.000
_cell.length_b   1.000
_cell.length_c   1.000
_cell.angle_alpha   90.00
_cell.angle_beta   90.00
_cell.angle_gamma   90.00
#
_symmetry.space_group_name_H-M   'P 1'
#
loop_
_entity.id
_entity.type
_entity.pdbx_description
1 polymer ?
#
loop_
_entity_poly.entity_id
_entity_poly.type
_entity_poly.pdbx_seq_one_letter_code
_entity_poly.pdbx_strand_id
1 'polypeptide(L)'
;FDFVPDDLLVDIAMALVSTASSPADLFNMMLICRRFCAAATHPQVLARVSPQAFAVKAGSWSAGSHRFLKQCADVGNVEALYTLGMIRFYCLNNSSGASLMAKAAVASHAAALHSLAVIHFNGSGGRRKDKNLKAGVALCMRAASLGHVDAIRELGHCLQDGYGVVKNVLQGRRLLLEANAREAAAARHPVFKLLQNGGCALLSDFGCNVPPAKVHVANKFLVEWFALHPTSAAGLRLCSHANCGRPETRRHEFRRCSACGRVNYCSRACQALDWKLRHKYHCIPVADW
;
A
#
# COMPACT_ATOMS: atom_id res chain seq x y z
N PHE A 1 -40.52 -2.23 15.53
CA PHE A 1 -39.54 -2.21 14.42
C PHE A 1 -40.20 -1.88 13.09
N ASP A 2 -41.48 -2.22 12.86
CA ASP A 2 -42.19 -1.93 11.59
C ASP A 2 -42.42 -0.44 11.30
N PHE A 3 -42.29 0.42 12.31
CA PHE A 3 -42.43 1.87 12.17
C PHE A 3 -41.11 2.61 11.91
N VAL A 4 -39.96 1.93 11.99
CA VAL A 4 -38.68 2.55 11.65
C VAL A 4 -38.63 2.73 10.13
N PRO A 5 -38.40 3.92 9.57
CA PRO A 5 -38.27 4.11 8.13
C PRO A 5 -37.00 3.46 7.54
N ASP A 6 -37.02 3.02 6.28
CA ASP A 6 -35.88 2.35 5.63
C ASP A 6 -34.68 3.29 5.41
N ASP A 7 -34.93 4.58 5.16
CA ASP A 7 -33.92 5.63 5.10
C ASP A 7 -33.16 5.77 6.42
N LEU A 8 -33.86 5.70 7.56
CA LEU A 8 -33.20 5.71 8.87
C LEU A 8 -32.34 4.45 9.07
N LEU A 9 -32.77 3.29 8.55
CA LEU A 9 -31.93 2.08 8.59
C LEU A 9 -30.69 2.21 7.71
N VAL A 10 -30.79 2.87 6.56
CA VAL A 10 -29.65 3.17 5.68
C VAL A 10 -28.66 4.11 6.41
N ASP A 11 -29.15 5.13 7.11
CA ASP A 11 -28.31 6.03 7.91
C ASP A 11 -27.60 5.32 9.06
N ILE A 12 -28.32 4.48 9.80
CA ILE A 12 -27.74 3.64 10.86
C ILE A 12 -26.68 2.71 10.26
N ALA A 13 -26.98 2.05 9.14
CA ALA A 13 -26.03 1.17 8.47
C ALA A 13 -24.79 1.93 7.99
N MET A 14 -24.93 3.12 7.40
CA MET A 14 -23.80 3.97 7.00
C MET A 14 -22.89 4.29 8.18
N ALA A 15 -23.47 4.70 9.32
CA ALA A 15 -22.70 4.98 10.52
C ALA A 15 -21.90 3.75 10.98
N LEU A 16 -22.54 2.58 11.06
CA LEU A 16 -21.92 1.33 11.49
C LEU A 16 -20.79 0.88 10.55
N VAL A 17 -21.02 0.89 9.23
CA VAL A 17 -20.01 0.40 8.27
C VAL A 17 -18.82 1.33 8.12
N SER A 18 -19.00 2.63 8.40
CA SER A 18 -17.91 3.61 8.34
C SER A 18 -16.87 3.41 9.46
N THR A 19 -17.29 2.81 10.57
CA THR A 19 -16.44 2.49 11.73
C THR A 19 -16.16 1.01 11.88
N ALA A 20 -16.61 0.16 10.93
CA ALA A 20 -16.39 -1.28 10.99
C ALA A 20 -14.89 -1.58 11.15
N SER A 21 -14.58 -2.45 12.11
CA SER A 21 -13.23 -2.84 12.49
C SER A 21 -12.80 -4.17 11.88
N SER A 22 -13.77 -4.94 11.36
CA SER A 22 -13.55 -6.24 10.75
C SER A 22 -14.61 -6.52 9.66
N PRO A 23 -14.35 -7.45 8.73
CA PRO A 23 -15.36 -7.92 7.80
C PRO A 23 -16.61 -8.48 8.51
N ALA A 24 -16.43 -9.08 9.69
CA ALA A 24 -17.52 -9.71 10.45
C ALA A 24 -18.55 -8.69 10.95
N ASP A 25 -18.15 -7.45 11.21
CA ASP A 25 -19.05 -6.40 11.71
C ASP A 25 -20.20 -6.13 10.71
N LEU A 26 -19.88 -6.10 9.41
CA LEU A 26 -20.88 -5.96 8.35
C LEU A 26 -21.74 -7.21 8.20
N PHE A 27 -21.13 -8.40 8.22
CA PHE A 27 -21.88 -9.66 8.11
C PHE A 27 -22.86 -9.82 9.27
N ASN A 28 -22.43 -9.51 10.49
CA ASN A 28 -23.29 -9.56 11.67
C ASN A 28 -24.47 -8.60 11.54
N MET A 29 -24.26 -7.38 11.01
CA MET A 29 -25.35 -6.45 10.72
C MET A 29 -26.35 -7.02 9.71
N MET A 30 -25.87 -7.64 8.62
CA MET A 30 -26.73 -8.27 7.61
C MET A 30 -27.56 -9.43 8.17
N LEU A 31 -27.06 -10.11 9.20
CA LEU A 31 -27.74 -11.24 9.84
C LEU A 31 -28.84 -10.82 10.83
N ILE A 32 -28.91 -9.54 11.23
CA ILE A 32 -29.91 -9.06 12.20
C ILE A 32 -31.33 -9.28 11.69
N CYS A 33 -31.64 -8.77 10.49
CA CYS A 33 -32.93 -8.97 9.84
C CYS A 33 -32.87 -8.65 8.34
N ARG A 34 -33.93 -9.02 7.60
CA ARG A 34 -34.04 -8.75 6.15
C ARG A 34 -33.88 -7.26 5.82
N ARG A 35 -34.39 -6.36 6.67
CA ARG A 35 -34.30 -4.90 6.45
C ARG A 35 -32.87 -4.39 6.61
N PHE A 36 -32.13 -4.86 7.62
CA PHE A 36 -30.70 -4.55 7.74
C PHE A 36 -29.86 -5.17 6.62
N CYS A 37 -30.22 -6.37 6.14
CA CYS A 37 -29.58 -6.95 4.97
C CYS A 37 -29.79 -6.09 3.70
N ALA A 38 -31.02 -5.59 3.48
CA ALA A 38 -31.32 -4.66 2.41
C ALA A 38 -30.56 -3.33 2.57
N ALA A 39 -30.56 -2.73 3.76
CA ALA A 39 -29.82 -1.51 4.05
C ALA A 39 -28.30 -1.68 3.84
N ALA A 40 -27.72 -2.78 4.31
CA ALA A 40 -26.29 -3.09 4.15
C ALA A 40 -25.82 -3.16 2.69
N THR A 41 -26.72 -3.52 1.78
CA THR A 41 -26.44 -3.65 0.34
C THR A 41 -26.83 -2.40 -0.45
N HIS A 42 -27.34 -1.37 0.23
CA HIS A 42 -27.69 -0.10 -0.39
C HIS A 42 -26.43 0.61 -0.92
N PRO A 43 -26.45 1.20 -2.14
CA PRO A 43 -25.27 1.83 -2.74
C PRO A 43 -24.58 2.88 -1.86
N GLN A 44 -25.35 3.67 -1.12
CA GLN A 44 -24.81 4.69 -0.20
C GLN A 44 -24.03 4.07 0.98
N VAL A 45 -24.48 2.92 1.48
CA VAL A 45 -23.80 2.17 2.55
C VAL A 45 -22.51 1.56 2.02
N LEU A 46 -22.58 0.88 0.88
CA LEU A 46 -21.41 0.27 0.23
C LEU A 46 -20.30 1.30 -0.11
N ALA A 47 -20.68 2.50 -0.50
CA ALA A 47 -19.76 3.61 -0.77
C ALA A 47 -19.00 4.09 0.49
N ARG A 48 -19.51 3.80 1.70
CA ARG A 48 -18.97 4.28 3.00
C ARG A 48 -18.30 3.21 3.84
N VAL A 49 -18.31 1.95 3.39
CA VAL A 49 -17.64 0.83 4.09
C VAL A 49 -16.18 1.15 4.37
N SER A 50 -15.75 0.92 5.61
CA SER A 50 -14.39 1.17 6.08
C SER A 50 -13.34 0.25 5.41
N PRO A 51 -12.06 0.66 5.37
CA PRO A 51 -10.98 -0.20 4.87
C PRO A 51 -10.84 -1.51 5.66
N GLN A 52 -11.12 -1.50 6.96
CA GLN A 52 -10.97 -2.68 7.81
C GLN A 52 -11.99 -3.77 7.51
N ALA A 53 -13.19 -3.41 7.01
CA ALA A 53 -14.16 -4.36 6.52
C ALA A 53 -13.67 -5.13 5.26
N PHE A 54 -12.65 -4.61 4.57
CA PHE A 54 -12.01 -5.29 3.44
C PHE A 54 -10.81 -6.17 3.83
N ALA A 55 -10.47 -6.28 5.12
CA ALA A 55 -9.36 -7.10 5.63
C ALA A 55 -9.69 -8.62 5.64
N VAL A 56 -10.24 -9.13 4.55
CA VAL A 56 -10.49 -10.56 4.34
C VAL A 56 -9.15 -11.28 4.23
N LYS A 57 -8.98 -12.40 4.93
CA LYS A 57 -7.75 -13.22 4.83
C LYS A 57 -7.69 -13.91 3.47
N ALA A 58 -6.48 -14.08 2.92
CA ALA A 58 -6.33 -14.71 1.59
C ALA A 58 -6.86 -16.15 1.56
N GLY A 59 -6.64 -16.93 2.63
CA GLY A 59 -7.18 -18.29 2.76
C GLY A 59 -8.70 -18.38 2.91
N SER A 60 -9.36 -17.26 3.18
CA SER A 60 -10.83 -17.15 3.26
C SER A 60 -11.41 -16.38 2.06
N TRP A 61 -10.60 -16.15 1.02
CA TRP A 61 -11.06 -15.50 -0.19
C TRP A 61 -12.07 -16.38 -0.93
N SER A 62 -13.26 -15.85 -1.19
CA SER A 62 -14.37 -16.58 -1.81
C SER A 62 -15.03 -15.76 -2.91
N ALA A 63 -15.91 -16.39 -3.69
CA ALA A 63 -16.75 -15.68 -4.67
C ALA A 63 -17.63 -14.60 -4.00
N GLY A 64 -18.06 -14.83 -2.75
CA GLY A 64 -18.80 -13.85 -1.95
C GLY A 64 -17.94 -12.64 -1.58
N SER A 65 -16.75 -12.87 -1.04
CA SER A 65 -15.80 -11.80 -0.69
C SER A 65 -15.39 -10.97 -1.92
N HIS A 66 -15.16 -11.63 -3.06
CA HIS A 66 -14.90 -10.94 -4.33
C HIS A 66 -16.09 -10.09 -4.77
N ARG A 67 -17.30 -10.65 -4.74
CA ARG A 67 -18.52 -9.94 -5.16
C ARG A 67 -18.78 -8.73 -4.29
N PHE A 68 -18.65 -8.86 -2.98
CA PHE A 68 -18.82 -7.77 -2.04
C PHE A 68 -17.83 -6.63 -2.33
N LEU A 69 -16.53 -6.95 -2.43
CA LEU A 69 -15.50 -5.94 -2.73
C LEU A 69 -15.74 -5.27 -4.09
N LYS A 70 -16.20 -6.04 -5.09
CA LYS A 70 -16.57 -5.53 -6.40
C LYS A 70 -17.77 -4.58 -6.32
N GLN A 71 -18.82 -4.92 -5.58
CA GLN A 71 -20.00 -4.05 -5.41
C GLN A 71 -19.61 -2.72 -4.78
N CYS A 72 -18.78 -2.73 -3.72
CA CYS A 72 -18.25 -1.50 -3.14
C CYS A 72 -17.43 -0.68 -4.14
N ALA A 73 -16.58 -1.34 -4.94
CA ALA A 73 -15.78 -0.67 -5.96
C ALA A 73 -16.65 -0.09 -7.10
N ASP A 74 -17.71 -0.80 -7.52
CA ASP A 74 -18.62 -0.37 -8.59
C ASP A 74 -19.38 0.91 -8.19
N VAL A 75 -19.76 1.06 -6.91
CA VAL A 75 -20.38 2.28 -6.38
C VAL A 75 -19.38 3.39 -6.00
N GLY A 76 -18.09 3.18 -6.28
CA GLY A 76 -17.06 4.20 -6.11
C GLY A 76 -16.40 4.25 -4.73
N ASN A 77 -16.54 3.22 -3.88
CA ASN A 77 -15.75 3.15 -2.64
C ASN A 77 -14.25 3.11 -2.98
N VAL A 78 -13.53 4.15 -2.57
CA VAL A 78 -12.13 4.40 -2.96
C VAL A 78 -11.18 3.32 -2.42
N GLU A 79 -11.43 2.84 -1.21
CA GLU A 79 -10.64 1.78 -0.56
C GLU A 79 -10.90 0.41 -1.20
N ALA A 80 -12.16 0.16 -1.60
CA ALA A 80 -12.51 -1.04 -2.36
C ALA A 80 -11.88 -1.03 -3.76
N LEU A 81 -11.90 0.12 -4.46
CA LEU A 81 -11.23 0.31 -5.75
C LEU A 81 -9.73 -0.02 -5.64
N TYR A 82 -9.06 0.53 -4.62
CA TYR A 82 -7.64 0.26 -4.41
C TYR A 82 -7.37 -1.20 -4.04
N THR A 83 -8.10 -1.76 -3.07
CA THR A 83 -7.89 -3.13 -2.58
C THR A 83 -8.18 -4.16 -3.68
N LEU A 84 -9.31 -4.03 -4.37
CA LEU A 84 -9.64 -4.90 -5.51
C LEU A 84 -8.64 -4.73 -6.66
N GLY A 85 -8.18 -3.50 -6.89
CA GLY A 85 -7.17 -3.20 -7.90
C GLY A 85 -5.85 -3.94 -7.64
N MET A 86 -5.35 -3.88 -6.40
CA MET A 86 -4.14 -4.60 -5.97
C MET A 86 -4.28 -6.12 -6.12
N ILE A 87 -5.42 -6.68 -5.67
CA ILE A 87 -5.70 -8.13 -5.79
C ILE A 87 -5.78 -8.55 -7.26
N ARG A 88 -6.55 -7.84 -8.08
CA ARG A 88 -6.70 -8.17 -9.51
C ARG A 88 -5.38 -8.07 -10.25
N PHE A 89 -4.60 -7.03 -9.98
CA PHE A 89 -3.33 -6.80 -10.67
C PHE A 89 -2.28 -7.87 -10.31
N TYR A 90 -2.05 -8.11 -9.01
CA TYR A 90 -0.96 -8.98 -8.57
C TYR A 90 -1.37 -10.45 -8.41
N CYS A 91 -2.52 -10.73 -7.81
CA CYS A 91 -2.93 -12.11 -7.47
C CYS A 91 -3.63 -12.83 -8.62
N LEU A 92 -4.45 -12.10 -9.38
CA LEU A 92 -5.30 -12.69 -10.43
C LEU A 92 -4.79 -12.41 -11.86
N ASN A 93 -3.63 -11.78 -11.98
CA ASN A 93 -3.00 -11.41 -13.25
C ASN A 93 -3.96 -10.72 -14.25
N ASN A 94 -4.79 -9.82 -13.75
CA ASN A 94 -5.85 -9.17 -14.52
C ASN A 94 -5.54 -7.68 -14.69
N SER A 95 -5.37 -7.25 -15.94
CA SER A 95 -5.02 -5.88 -16.33
C SER A 95 -6.02 -4.82 -15.86
N SER A 96 -7.28 -5.19 -15.60
CA SER A 96 -8.27 -4.28 -15.01
C SER A 96 -7.86 -3.75 -13.62
N GLY A 97 -6.96 -4.45 -12.91
CA GLY A 97 -6.49 -4.02 -11.60
C GLY A 97 -5.80 -2.65 -11.60
N ALA A 98 -5.00 -2.36 -12.64
CA ALA A 98 -4.36 -1.05 -12.79
C ALA A 98 -5.38 0.07 -13.01
N SER A 99 -6.45 -0.20 -13.77
CA SER A 99 -7.54 0.75 -14.00
C SER A 99 -8.31 1.06 -12.71
N LEU A 100 -8.57 0.05 -11.87
CA LEU A 100 -9.19 0.26 -10.56
C LEU A 100 -8.33 1.12 -9.62
N MET A 101 -7.02 0.84 -9.56
CA MET A 101 -6.08 1.70 -8.82
C MET A 101 -6.03 3.12 -9.38
N ALA A 102 -6.12 3.29 -10.70
CA ALA A 102 -6.18 4.61 -11.33
C ALA A 102 -7.43 5.39 -10.93
N LYS A 103 -8.60 4.74 -10.85
CA LYS A 103 -9.83 5.36 -10.33
C LYS A 103 -9.66 5.81 -8.87
N ALA A 104 -9.09 4.97 -8.01
CA ALA A 104 -8.78 5.35 -6.62
C ALA A 104 -7.79 6.53 -6.56
N ALA A 105 -6.77 6.53 -7.42
CA ALA A 105 -5.78 7.60 -7.50
C ALA A 105 -6.36 8.93 -7.98
N VAL A 106 -7.34 8.92 -8.89
CA VAL A 106 -8.10 10.12 -9.31
C VAL A 106 -8.84 10.70 -8.10
N ALA A 107 -9.39 9.87 -7.23
CA ALA A 107 -10.00 10.26 -5.96
C ALA A 107 -8.98 10.57 -4.84
N SER A 108 -7.73 10.87 -5.18
CA SER A 108 -6.66 11.22 -4.23
C SER A 108 -6.34 10.14 -3.20
N HIS A 109 -6.50 8.86 -3.55
CA HIS A 109 -6.08 7.77 -2.68
C HIS A 109 -4.56 7.63 -2.66
N ALA A 110 -3.94 8.00 -1.55
CA ALA A 110 -2.49 8.14 -1.43
C ALA A 110 -1.74 6.81 -1.69
N ALA A 111 -2.24 5.68 -1.17
CA ALA A 111 -1.63 4.37 -1.39
C ALA A 111 -1.82 3.86 -2.83
N ALA A 112 -2.90 4.27 -3.52
CA ALA A 112 -3.10 3.93 -4.93
C ALA A 112 -2.14 4.71 -5.83
N LEU A 113 -1.98 6.02 -5.56
CA LEU A 113 -1.00 6.87 -6.21
C LEU A 113 0.42 6.30 -6.06
N HIS A 114 0.82 5.94 -4.84
CA HIS A 114 2.13 5.31 -4.60
C HIS A 114 2.26 3.96 -5.33
N SER A 115 1.22 3.14 -5.32
CA SER A 115 1.25 1.84 -6.00
C SER A 115 1.41 1.95 -7.51
N LEU A 116 0.70 2.88 -8.14
CA LEU A 116 0.85 3.20 -9.55
C LEU A 116 2.23 3.79 -9.85
N ALA A 117 2.79 4.62 -8.96
CA ALA A 117 4.14 5.13 -9.13
C ALA A 117 5.17 3.99 -9.20
N VAL A 118 5.08 3.01 -8.28
CA VAL A 118 5.91 1.80 -8.29
C VAL A 118 5.72 1.00 -9.58
N ILE A 119 4.49 0.82 -10.04
CA ILE A 119 4.19 0.16 -11.32
C ILE A 119 4.89 0.88 -12.48
N HIS A 120 4.83 2.21 -12.54
CA HIS A 120 5.47 2.99 -13.60
C HIS A 120 7.01 2.96 -13.52
N PHE A 121 7.61 2.98 -12.32
CA PHE A 121 9.07 2.84 -12.17
C PHE A 121 9.59 1.47 -12.62
N ASN A 122 8.79 0.43 -12.42
CA ASN A 122 9.18 -0.94 -12.73
C ASN A 122 8.70 -1.42 -14.11
N GLY A 123 7.70 -0.76 -14.69
CA GLY A 123 6.99 -1.25 -15.88
C GLY A 123 6.23 -2.54 -15.56
N SER A 124 5.68 -2.65 -14.35
CA SER A 124 4.97 -3.86 -13.88
C SER A 124 3.74 -4.13 -14.74
N GLY A 125 3.43 -5.40 -15.02
CA GLY A 125 2.32 -5.81 -15.87
C GLY A 125 2.57 -5.59 -17.38
N GLY A 126 3.77 -5.14 -17.76
CA GLY A 126 4.17 -4.90 -19.14
C GLY A 126 5.62 -5.31 -19.44
N ARG A 127 6.15 -4.77 -20.54
CA ARG A 127 7.53 -4.96 -21.00
C ARG A 127 8.46 -3.97 -20.31
N ARG A 128 9.79 -4.24 -20.36
CA ARG A 128 10.81 -3.37 -19.73
C ARG A 128 10.76 -1.92 -20.24
N LYS A 129 10.41 -1.73 -21.50
CA LYS A 129 10.30 -0.41 -22.14
C LYS A 129 9.07 0.38 -21.71
N ASP A 130 8.11 -0.25 -21.03
CA ASP A 130 6.88 0.40 -20.57
C ASP A 130 7.10 1.18 -19.25
N LYS A 131 8.34 1.17 -18.72
CA LYS A 131 8.76 2.04 -17.61
C LYS A 131 8.54 3.51 -17.99
N ASN A 132 7.88 4.25 -17.11
CA ASN A 132 7.68 5.68 -17.28
C ASN A 132 8.08 6.41 -16.00
N LEU A 133 9.36 6.79 -15.92
CA LEU A 133 9.91 7.40 -14.71
C LEU A 133 9.27 8.75 -14.40
N LYS A 134 8.96 9.55 -15.43
CA LYS A 134 8.31 10.87 -15.26
C LYS A 134 6.90 10.71 -14.67
N ALA A 135 6.11 9.77 -15.18
CA ALA A 135 4.79 9.46 -14.62
C ALA A 135 4.91 8.91 -13.19
N GLY A 136 5.89 8.04 -12.92
CA GLY A 136 6.20 7.56 -11.58
C GLY A 136 6.49 8.68 -10.59
N VAL A 137 7.36 9.63 -10.95
CA VAL A 137 7.65 10.81 -10.13
C VAL A 137 6.39 11.66 -9.92
N ALA A 138 5.61 11.94 -10.96
CA ALA A 138 4.39 12.74 -10.84
C ALA A 138 3.38 12.13 -9.85
N LEU A 139 3.17 10.81 -9.92
CA LEU A 139 2.32 10.09 -8.97
C LEU A 139 2.90 10.08 -7.55
N CYS A 140 4.22 9.90 -7.42
CA CYS A 140 4.91 10.01 -6.14
C CYS A 140 4.76 11.41 -5.52
N MET A 141 4.88 12.48 -6.31
CA MET A 141 4.67 13.85 -5.84
C MET A 141 3.24 14.04 -5.31
N ARG A 142 2.22 13.55 -6.02
CA ARG A 142 0.82 13.62 -5.56
C ARG A 142 0.58 12.78 -4.30
N ALA A 143 1.14 11.58 -4.20
CA ALA A 143 1.05 10.78 -2.99
C ALA A 143 1.79 11.44 -1.80
N ALA A 144 2.95 12.04 -2.06
CA ALA A 144 3.74 12.76 -1.06
C ALA A 144 3.01 14.01 -0.53
N SER A 145 2.33 14.78 -1.38
CA SER A 145 1.53 15.92 -0.94
C SER A 145 0.33 15.52 -0.08
N LEU A 146 -0.15 14.28 -0.20
CA LEU A 146 -1.17 13.69 0.67
C LEU A 146 -0.58 13.04 1.93
N GLY A 147 0.74 13.17 2.13
CA GLY A 147 1.45 12.67 3.30
C GLY A 147 1.83 11.19 3.28
N HIS A 148 1.77 10.53 2.13
CA HIS A 148 2.19 9.13 2.01
C HIS A 148 3.70 8.99 2.21
N VAL A 149 4.11 8.47 3.37
CA VAL A 149 5.51 8.39 3.80
C VAL A 149 6.41 7.68 2.79
N ASP A 150 6.00 6.53 2.25
CA ASP A 150 6.82 5.81 1.27
C ASP A 150 6.99 6.60 -0.03
N ALA A 151 6.00 7.43 -0.40
CA ALA A 151 6.08 8.24 -1.60
C ALA A 151 7.00 9.46 -1.40
N ILE A 152 6.96 10.08 -0.20
CA ILE A 152 7.92 11.12 0.21
C ILE A 152 9.35 10.57 0.09
N ARG A 153 9.58 9.36 0.60
CA ARG A 153 10.88 8.69 0.51
C ARG A 153 11.31 8.40 -0.93
N GLU A 154 10.42 7.81 -1.73
CA GLU A 154 10.71 7.57 -3.16
C GLU A 154 11.08 8.87 -3.88
N LEU A 155 10.30 9.94 -3.66
CA LEU A 155 10.55 11.24 -4.26
C LEU A 155 11.92 11.81 -3.82
N GLY A 156 12.26 11.67 -2.54
CA GLY A 156 13.56 12.07 -2.01
C GLY A 156 14.74 11.35 -2.68
N HIS A 157 14.59 10.07 -2.99
CA HIS A 157 15.57 9.34 -3.78
C HIS A 157 15.58 9.76 -5.26
N CYS A 158 14.42 9.97 -5.87
CA CYS A 158 14.33 10.41 -7.26
C CYS A 158 15.05 11.74 -7.49
N LEU A 159 14.88 12.69 -6.56
CA LEU A 159 15.55 14.00 -6.63
C LEU A 159 17.06 13.91 -6.38
N GLN A 160 17.53 13.02 -5.49
CA GLN A 160 18.96 12.83 -5.28
C GLN A 160 19.67 12.19 -6.49
N ASP A 161 19.02 11.22 -7.12
CA ASP A 161 19.62 10.44 -8.20
C ASP A 161 19.34 11.07 -9.58
N GLY A 162 18.43 12.06 -9.68
CA GLY A 162 17.93 12.55 -10.97
C GLY A 162 17.06 11.52 -11.69
N TYR A 163 16.40 10.62 -10.95
CA TYR A 163 15.67 9.50 -11.49
C TYR A 163 14.26 9.91 -11.93
N GLY A 164 14.10 10.20 -13.23
CA GLY A 164 12.82 10.64 -13.81
C GLY A 164 12.46 12.11 -13.54
N VAL A 165 13.36 12.86 -12.90
CA VAL A 165 13.22 14.27 -12.51
C VAL A 165 14.58 14.95 -12.53
N VAL A 166 14.60 16.28 -12.64
CA VAL A 166 15.85 17.06 -12.52
C VAL A 166 16.44 16.82 -11.13
N LYS A 167 17.74 16.51 -11.10
CA LYS A 167 18.46 16.25 -9.85
C LYS A 167 18.45 17.49 -8.96
N ASN A 168 18.00 17.33 -7.72
CA ASN A 168 18.05 18.32 -6.66
C ASN A 168 18.36 17.62 -5.34
N VAL A 169 19.66 17.53 -5.02
CA VAL A 169 20.16 16.78 -3.87
C VAL A 169 19.66 17.37 -2.55
N LEU A 170 19.63 18.71 -2.44
CA LEU A 170 19.19 19.39 -1.22
C LEU A 170 17.72 19.11 -0.91
N GLN A 171 16.84 19.27 -1.89
CA GLN A 171 15.42 18.97 -1.73
C GLN A 171 15.19 17.48 -1.49
N GLY A 172 15.94 16.61 -2.19
CA GLY A 172 15.84 15.17 -1.99
C GLY A 172 16.21 14.74 -0.56
N ARG A 173 17.29 15.31 0.00
CA ARG A 173 17.68 15.08 1.41
C ARG A 173 16.61 15.58 2.38
N ARG A 174 16.03 16.75 2.14
CA ARG A 174 14.95 17.31 2.97
C ARG A 174 13.75 16.37 3.04
N LEU A 175 13.31 15.83 1.91
CA LEU A 175 12.20 14.87 1.87
C LEU A 175 12.53 13.55 2.58
N LEU A 176 13.77 13.06 2.48
CA LEU A 176 14.17 11.86 3.23
C LEU A 176 14.13 12.09 4.75
N LEU A 177 14.58 13.26 5.22
CA LEU A 177 14.47 13.64 6.64
C LEU A 177 13.00 13.74 7.06
N GLU A 178 12.16 14.35 6.24
CA GLU A 178 10.72 14.44 6.48
C GLU A 178 10.06 13.05 6.58
N ALA A 179 10.35 12.13 5.66
CA ALA A 179 9.83 10.78 5.71
C ALA A 179 10.22 10.07 7.02
N ASN A 180 11.49 10.20 7.44
CA ASN A 180 11.97 9.62 8.69
C ASN A 180 11.33 10.26 9.92
N ALA A 181 11.11 11.58 9.92
CA ALA A 181 10.46 12.30 11.02
C ALA A 181 8.98 11.88 11.16
N ARG A 182 8.25 11.76 10.04
CA ARG A 182 6.86 11.28 10.04
C ARG A 182 6.73 9.85 10.54
N GLU A 183 7.67 8.98 10.18
CA GLU A 183 7.75 7.62 10.73
C GLU A 183 7.97 7.63 12.25
N ALA A 184 8.96 8.39 12.73
CA ALA A 184 9.27 8.49 14.16
C ALA A 184 8.08 9.06 14.97
N ALA A 185 7.36 10.04 14.41
CA ALA A 185 6.15 10.60 15.02
C ALA A 185 5.02 9.56 15.11
N ALA A 186 4.79 8.79 14.04
CA ALA A 186 3.78 7.72 14.01
C ALA A 186 4.06 6.61 15.05
N ALA A 187 5.33 6.41 15.39
CA ALA A 187 5.78 5.47 16.41
C ALA A 187 5.60 5.94 17.87
N ARG A 188 5.13 7.18 18.12
CA ARG A 188 5.08 7.79 19.46
C ARG A 188 6.44 7.76 20.19
N HIS A 189 7.55 7.85 19.46
CA HIS A 189 8.88 7.75 20.07
C HIS A 189 9.33 9.09 20.71
N PRO A 190 9.90 9.12 21.92
CA PRO A 190 10.34 10.35 22.62
C PRO A 190 11.43 11.16 21.88
N VAL A 191 11.99 10.64 20.78
CA VAL A 191 13.00 11.30 19.94
C VAL A 191 12.46 12.52 19.19
N PHE A 192 11.12 12.65 19.06
CA PHE A 192 10.51 13.84 18.46
C PHE A 192 10.82 15.13 19.26
N LYS A 193 11.11 15.02 20.56
CA LYS A 193 11.47 16.17 21.42
C LYS A 193 12.92 16.66 21.19
N LEU A 194 13.78 15.84 20.59
CA LEU A 194 15.19 16.19 20.28
C LEU A 194 15.34 16.82 18.88
N LEU A 195 14.46 16.48 17.93
CA LEU A 195 14.51 17.00 16.56
C LEU A 195 14.11 18.47 16.40
N GLN A 196 13.53 19.08 17.45
CA GLN A 196 13.18 20.51 17.44
C GLN A 196 14.37 21.44 17.73
N ASN A 197 15.51 20.94 18.22
CA ASN A 197 16.59 21.80 18.74
C ASN A 197 18.00 21.60 18.14
N GLY A 198 18.18 20.94 17.00
CA GLY A 198 19.50 20.88 16.38
C GLY A 198 19.55 20.14 15.07
N GLY A 199 20.19 20.75 14.07
CA GLY A 199 20.44 20.11 12.78
C GLY A 199 21.34 18.89 12.94
N CYS A 200 20.81 17.71 12.62
CA CYS A 200 21.65 16.55 12.36
C CYS A 200 21.02 15.60 11.34
N ALA A 201 21.90 15.00 10.55
CA ALA A 201 21.61 14.14 9.44
C ALA A 201 21.11 12.76 9.92
N LEU A 202 20.14 12.22 9.17
CA LEU A 202 19.79 10.81 9.09
C LEU A 202 19.59 10.08 10.44
N LEU A 203 18.32 10.01 10.85
CA LEU A 203 17.80 9.16 11.94
C LEU A 203 18.17 7.66 11.81
N SER A 204 18.85 7.21 10.74
CA SER A 204 19.47 5.88 10.69
C SER A 204 20.64 5.72 11.65
N ASP A 205 21.36 6.81 11.94
CA ASP A 205 22.64 6.76 12.65
C ASP A 205 22.44 6.77 14.17
N PHE A 206 21.24 7.15 14.63
CA PHE A 206 20.85 7.21 16.03
C PHE A 206 20.15 5.96 16.56
N GLY A 207 20.13 4.85 15.80
CA GLY A 207 19.62 3.55 16.29
C GLY A 207 18.14 3.54 16.72
N CYS A 208 17.35 4.53 16.30
CA CYS A 208 15.96 4.66 16.71
C CYS A 208 15.10 3.59 16.03
N ASN A 209 14.69 2.57 16.79
CA ASN A 209 13.72 1.59 16.35
C ASN A 209 12.31 2.20 16.35
N VAL A 210 11.86 2.63 15.18
CA VAL A 210 10.49 3.06 14.93
C VAL A 210 9.63 1.80 14.70
N PRO A 211 8.58 1.51 15.49
CA PRO A 211 7.64 0.45 15.19
C PRO A 211 7.13 0.53 13.73
N PRO A 212 6.96 -0.63 13.06
CA PRO A 212 6.53 -0.66 11.68
C PRO A 212 5.16 0.02 11.52
N ALA A 213 5.04 0.87 10.50
CA ALA A 213 3.77 1.51 10.18
C ALA A 213 2.66 0.46 9.98
N LYS A 214 1.42 0.82 10.31
CA LYS A 214 0.25 -0.06 10.11
C LYS A 214 0.19 -0.48 8.64
N VAL A 215 0.29 -1.79 8.40
CA VAL A 215 0.28 -2.36 7.06
C VAL A 215 -1.10 -2.21 6.44
N HIS A 216 -1.16 -1.75 5.19
CA HIS A 216 -2.41 -1.62 4.45
C HIS A 216 -3.07 -2.99 4.25
N VAL A 217 -4.41 -3.07 4.30
CA VAL A 217 -5.18 -4.33 4.15
C VAL A 217 -4.84 -5.08 2.86
N ALA A 218 -4.74 -4.36 1.73
CA ALA A 218 -4.27 -4.89 0.46
C ALA A 218 -2.88 -5.55 0.54
N ASN A 219 -1.89 -4.94 1.19
CA ASN A 219 -0.54 -5.52 1.30
C ASN A 219 -0.56 -6.78 2.19
N LYS A 220 -1.32 -6.76 3.28
CA LYS A 220 -1.51 -7.94 4.14
C LYS A 220 -2.11 -9.09 3.33
N PHE A 221 -3.13 -8.82 2.52
CA PHE A 221 -3.70 -9.81 1.61
C PHE A 221 -2.66 -10.38 0.64
N LEU A 222 -1.84 -9.53 0.01
CA LEU A 222 -0.79 -10.00 -0.90
C LEU A 222 0.21 -10.94 -0.22
N VAL A 223 0.68 -10.58 0.98
CA VAL A 223 1.60 -11.41 1.77
C VAL A 223 0.98 -12.79 2.05
N GLU A 224 -0.25 -12.82 2.54
CA GLU A 224 -0.96 -14.08 2.81
C GLU A 224 -1.23 -14.87 1.51
N TRP A 225 -1.59 -14.19 0.43
CA TRP A 225 -1.90 -14.82 -0.86
C TRP A 225 -0.71 -15.57 -1.41
N PHE A 226 0.47 -14.94 -1.46
CA PHE A 226 1.67 -15.55 -2.01
C PHE A 226 2.37 -16.52 -1.05
N ALA A 227 2.02 -16.50 0.24
CA ALA A 227 2.37 -17.59 1.15
C ALA A 227 1.59 -18.87 0.82
N LEU A 228 0.32 -18.74 0.42
CA LEU A 228 -0.54 -19.87 0.01
C LEU A 228 -0.33 -20.29 -1.46
N HIS A 229 0.09 -19.35 -2.32
CA HIS A 229 0.28 -19.55 -3.76
C HIS A 229 1.68 -19.07 -4.18
N PRO A 230 2.73 -19.87 -3.91
CA PRO A 230 4.10 -19.45 -4.19
C PRO A 230 4.33 -19.10 -5.67
N THR A 231 5.05 -18.00 -5.93
CA THR A 231 5.41 -17.55 -7.28
C THR A 231 6.48 -18.41 -7.97
N SER A 232 6.96 -19.46 -7.30
CA SER A 232 8.15 -20.26 -7.66
C SER A 232 8.01 -20.99 -9.00
N ALA A 233 6.81 -21.41 -9.39
CA ALA A 233 6.58 -22.08 -10.67
C ALA A 233 7.00 -21.24 -11.89
N ALA A 234 6.97 -19.90 -11.79
CA ALA A 234 7.36 -18.98 -12.85
C ALA A 234 8.78 -18.40 -12.69
N GLY A 235 9.47 -18.69 -11.58
CA GLY A 235 10.73 -18.05 -11.21
C GLY A 235 10.61 -16.55 -10.87
N LEU A 236 9.40 -16.09 -10.56
CA LEU A 236 9.12 -14.71 -10.13
C LEU A 236 9.38 -14.57 -8.64
N ARG A 237 9.96 -13.44 -8.23
CA ARG A 237 10.35 -13.20 -6.83
C ARG A 237 9.36 -12.26 -6.13
N LEU A 238 9.21 -12.42 -4.83
CA LEU A 238 8.54 -11.43 -3.99
C LEU A 238 9.50 -10.29 -3.62
N CYS A 239 8.96 -9.11 -3.37
CA CYS A 239 9.69 -8.04 -2.71
C CYS A 239 10.20 -8.51 -1.34
N SER A 240 11.48 -8.28 -1.04
CA SER A 240 12.11 -8.77 0.19
C SER A 240 11.66 -8.03 1.44
N HIS A 241 10.95 -6.89 1.33
CA HIS A 241 10.30 -6.28 2.48
C HIS A 241 9.07 -7.10 2.89
N ALA A 242 9.12 -7.72 4.07
CA ALA A 242 8.14 -8.72 4.53
C ALA A 242 6.68 -8.22 4.51
N ASN A 243 6.44 -6.92 4.72
CA ASN A 243 5.10 -6.34 4.75
C ASN A 243 4.64 -5.77 3.38
N CYS A 244 5.41 -6.00 2.31
CA CYS A 244 5.07 -5.51 0.97
C CYS A 244 4.12 -6.46 0.24
N GLY A 245 4.46 -7.75 0.20
CA GLY A 245 3.70 -8.79 -0.50
C GLY A 245 3.70 -8.72 -2.03
N ARG A 246 4.26 -7.67 -2.65
CA ARG A 246 4.26 -7.53 -4.11
C ARG A 246 5.16 -8.57 -4.78
N PRO A 247 4.66 -9.34 -5.76
CA PRO A 247 5.46 -10.16 -6.64
C PRO A 247 6.03 -9.34 -7.80
N GLU A 248 7.13 -9.82 -8.36
CA GLU A 248 7.51 -9.48 -9.72
C GLU A 248 6.40 -9.93 -10.68
N THR A 249 6.08 -9.10 -11.66
CA THR A 249 5.21 -9.46 -12.81
C THR A 249 6.03 -10.01 -13.97
N ARG A 250 7.35 -9.82 -13.93
CA ARG A 250 8.31 -10.33 -14.91
C ARG A 250 9.65 -10.60 -14.22
N ARG A 251 10.38 -11.62 -14.70
CA ARG A 251 11.69 -11.98 -14.13
C ARG A 251 12.63 -10.77 -14.09
N HIS A 252 13.29 -10.59 -12.94
CA HIS A 252 14.30 -9.53 -12.72
C HIS A 252 13.75 -8.11 -12.90
N GLU A 253 12.46 -7.92 -12.59
CA GLU A 253 11.82 -6.62 -12.56
C GLU A 253 12.31 -5.78 -11.37
N PHE A 254 12.48 -6.41 -10.21
CA PHE A 254 12.81 -5.71 -8.98
C PHE A 254 14.30 -5.41 -8.86
N ARG A 255 14.62 -4.27 -8.23
CA ARG A 255 16.00 -3.83 -8.02
C ARG A 255 16.64 -4.71 -6.95
N ARG A 256 17.78 -5.32 -7.25
CA ARG A 256 18.57 -6.07 -6.26
C ARG A 256 19.36 -5.11 -5.38
N CYS A 257 19.65 -5.52 -4.14
CA CYS A 257 20.61 -4.79 -3.32
C CYS A 257 21.96 -4.72 -4.04
N SER A 258 22.55 -3.53 -4.14
CA SER A 258 23.82 -3.32 -4.82
C SER A 258 25.02 -3.91 -4.08
N ALA A 259 24.92 -4.13 -2.76
CA ALA A 259 26.00 -4.70 -1.96
C ALA A 259 26.02 -6.25 -2.02
N CYS A 260 24.96 -6.90 -1.56
CA CYS A 260 24.93 -8.37 -1.48
C CYS A 260 24.31 -9.05 -2.71
N GLY A 261 23.51 -8.32 -3.51
CA GLY A 261 22.72 -8.91 -4.59
C GLY A 261 21.59 -9.86 -4.14
N ARG A 262 21.48 -10.29 -2.89
CA ARG A 262 20.60 -11.42 -2.51
C ARG A 262 19.12 -11.08 -2.45
N VAL A 263 18.82 -9.89 -1.96
CA VAL A 263 17.46 -9.38 -1.80
C VAL A 263 17.07 -8.49 -2.97
N ASN A 264 15.77 -8.37 -3.22
CA ASN A 264 15.20 -7.57 -4.31
C ASN A 264 14.00 -6.76 -3.82
N TYR A 265 13.87 -5.53 -4.29
CA TYR A 265 12.86 -4.58 -3.82
C TYR A 265 12.07 -3.97 -4.98
N CYS A 266 10.76 -3.87 -4.80
CA CYS A 266 9.90 -3.18 -5.75
C CYS A 266 10.12 -1.66 -5.74
N SER A 267 10.65 -1.10 -4.65
CA SER A 267 10.79 0.34 -4.43
C SER A 267 11.98 0.64 -3.49
N ARG A 268 12.55 1.85 -3.57
CA ARG A 268 13.56 2.34 -2.61
C ARG A 268 13.01 2.43 -1.19
N ALA A 269 11.71 2.69 -1.03
CA ALA A 269 11.03 2.70 0.25
C ALA A 269 11.00 1.32 0.89
N CYS A 270 10.66 0.28 0.13
CA CYS A 270 10.76 -1.10 0.60
C CYS A 270 12.21 -1.47 0.97
N GLN A 271 13.20 -1.04 0.17
CA GLN A 271 14.61 -1.25 0.49
C GLN A 271 14.99 -0.58 1.82
N ALA A 272 14.62 0.68 2.02
CA ALA A 272 14.95 1.43 3.23
C ALA A 272 14.29 0.85 4.48
N LEU A 273 13.02 0.44 4.38
CA LEU A 273 12.30 -0.20 5.49
C LEU A 273 12.91 -1.54 5.87
N ASP A 274 13.20 -2.40 4.88
CA ASP A 274 13.83 -3.69 5.12
C ASP A 274 15.27 -3.55 5.65
N TRP A 275 16.02 -2.57 5.15
CA TRP A 275 17.36 -2.22 5.67
C TRP A 275 17.32 -1.87 7.14
N LYS A 276 16.40 -0.97 7.55
CA LYS A 276 16.24 -0.57 8.95
C LYS A 276 15.86 -1.75 9.85
N LEU A 277 14.94 -2.61 9.39
CA LEU A 277 14.36 -3.68 10.21
C LEU A 277 15.27 -4.90 10.37
N ARG A 278 15.95 -5.33 9.30
CA ARG A 278 16.71 -6.60 9.35
C ARG A 278 17.90 -6.68 8.41
N HIS A 279 17.80 -6.16 7.19
CA HIS A 279 18.74 -6.50 6.14
C HIS A 279 20.15 -5.95 6.41
N LYS A 280 20.28 -4.80 7.10
CA LYS A 280 21.58 -4.23 7.47
C LYS A 280 22.48 -5.19 8.26
N TYR A 281 21.90 -6.12 9.02
CA TYR A 281 22.65 -7.09 9.84
C TYR A 281 23.09 -8.35 9.09
N HIS A 282 22.53 -8.59 7.90
CA HIS A 282 22.77 -9.81 7.11
C HIS A 282 23.31 -9.51 5.70
N CYS A 283 23.55 -8.24 5.39
CA CYS A 283 24.05 -7.82 4.08
C CYS A 283 25.56 -8.02 3.99
N ILE A 284 25.98 -9.12 3.38
CA ILE A 284 27.40 -9.41 3.12
C ILE A 284 27.70 -9.10 1.65
N PRO A 285 28.65 -8.19 1.34
CA PRO A 285 29.05 -7.85 -0.02
C PRO A 285 29.49 -9.06 -0.83
N VAL A 286 29.20 -9.10 -2.13
CA VAL A 286 29.54 -10.24 -3.01
C VAL A 286 31.06 -10.49 -3.09
N ALA A 287 31.88 -9.47 -2.89
CA ALA A 287 33.34 -9.59 -2.92
C ALA A 287 33.93 -10.33 -1.71
N ASP A 288 33.14 -10.48 -0.64
CA ASP A 288 33.55 -11.10 0.63
C ASP A 288 33.08 -12.57 0.74
N TRP A 289 32.79 -13.23 -0.40
CA TRP A 289 32.34 -14.63 -0.54
C TRP A 289 33.39 -15.46 -1.27
#